data_AF-A0A9D2AZK5-F1
#
_entry.id   AF-A0A9D2AZK5-F1
#
_cell.length_a   1.000
_cell.length_b   1.000
_cell.length_c   1.000
_cell.angle_alpha   90.00
_cell.angle_beta   90.00
_cell.angle_gamma   90.00
#
_symmetry.space_group_name_H-M   'P 1'
#
loop_
_entity.id
_entity.type
_entity.pdbx_description
1 polymer ?
#
loop_
_entity_poly.entity_id
_entity_poly.type
_entity_poly.pdbx_seq_one_letter_code
_entity_poly.pdbx_strand_id
1 'polypeptide(L)'
;MSEVKNFRKPYNPPVEATWWTKNPFYFRYIMREGTCLCALFVALEMLLGIFLFLMCDLDSEIATSQSAAPYLWYVQSFLGNPLIMLLNLASLGAVLFHAVTWFALMPKAVRVFMNKNTTDLIPESFTMITLYAIMAGATVVILIAAFATM
;
A
#
# COMPACT_ATOMS: atom_id res chain seq x y z
N MET A 1 -42.14 33.26 20.72
CA MET A 1 -42.72 31.90 20.61
C MET A 1 -42.05 31.04 21.68
N SER A 2 -42.80 30.47 22.62
CA SER A 2 -42.22 29.58 23.64
C SER A 2 -41.77 28.28 22.98
N GLU A 3 -40.55 27.85 23.24
CA GLU A 3 -40.05 26.54 22.80
C GLU A 3 -41.00 25.42 23.25
N VAL A 4 -41.47 24.60 22.30
CA VAL A 4 -42.35 23.47 22.60
C VAL A 4 -41.51 22.37 23.26
N LYS A 5 -41.79 22.07 24.53
CA LYS A 5 -41.07 21.03 25.30
C LYS A 5 -41.30 19.64 24.68
N ASN A 6 -40.24 19.04 24.16
CA ASN A 6 -40.27 17.70 23.55
C ASN A 6 -39.97 16.63 24.62
N PHE A 7 -40.88 15.68 24.81
CA PHE A 7 -40.79 14.61 25.82
C PHE A 7 -40.07 13.34 25.33
N ARG A 8 -39.62 13.31 24.07
CA ARG A 8 -38.90 12.14 23.53
C ARG A 8 -37.54 11.99 24.22
N LYS A 9 -37.20 10.76 24.57
CA LYS A 9 -35.87 10.36 25.07
C LYS A 9 -35.25 9.34 24.10
N PRO A 10 -34.66 9.78 22.98
CA PRO A 10 -34.00 8.88 22.05
C PRO A 10 -32.89 8.10 22.76
N TYR A 11 -32.86 6.79 22.52
CA TYR A 11 -31.80 5.93 23.03
C TYR A 11 -30.59 6.02 22.09
N ASN A 12 -29.41 6.29 22.65
CA ASN A 12 -28.14 6.32 21.94
C ASN A 12 -27.35 5.06 22.28
N PRO A 13 -27.35 4.02 21.43
CA PRO A 13 -26.58 2.81 21.71
C PRO A 13 -25.08 3.11 21.74
N PRO A 14 -24.31 2.52 22.68
CA PRO A 14 -22.87 2.68 22.71
C PRO A 14 -22.20 1.97 21.53
N VAL A 15 -21.12 2.54 21.00
CA VAL A 15 -20.26 1.91 19.98
C VAL A 15 -18.96 1.46 20.65
N GLU A 16 -18.76 0.16 20.75
CA GLU A 16 -17.56 -0.44 21.33
C GLU A 16 -16.34 -0.32 20.40
N ALA A 17 -15.12 -0.26 20.93
CA ALA A 17 -13.89 -0.21 20.13
C ALA A 17 -13.69 -1.44 19.22
N THR A 18 -14.29 -2.58 19.59
CA THR A 18 -14.26 -3.84 18.85
C THR A 18 -15.44 -4.02 17.89
N TRP A 19 -16.19 -2.95 17.58
CA TRP A 19 -17.37 -3.02 16.69
C TRP A 19 -17.10 -3.75 15.37
N TRP A 20 -15.88 -3.64 14.85
CA TRP A 20 -15.44 -4.20 13.57
C TRP A 20 -15.26 -5.72 13.59
N THR A 21 -15.13 -6.35 14.76
CA THR A 21 -15.00 -7.81 14.88
C THR A 21 -16.34 -8.53 14.74
N LYS A 22 -17.46 -7.81 14.92
CA LYS A 22 -18.81 -8.38 14.94
C LYS A 22 -19.37 -8.70 13.55
N ASN A 23 -18.78 -8.14 12.48
CA ASN A 23 -19.25 -8.35 11.11
C ASN A 23 -18.05 -8.63 10.17
N PRO A 24 -18.08 -9.71 9.37
CA PRO A 24 -17.00 -10.05 8.45
C PRO A 24 -16.69 -8.94 7.42
N PHE A 25 -17.68 -8.13 7.04
CA PHE A 25 -17.46 -6.96 6.17
C PHE A 25 -16.59 -5.90 6.85
N TYR A 26 -16.86 -5.57 8.11
CA TYR A 26 -16.07 -4.62 8.87
C TYR A 26 -14.68 -5.14 9.19
N PHE A 27 -14.56 -6.44 9.47
CA PHE A 27 -13.26 -7.08 9.63
C PHE A 27 -12.40 -6.93 8.37
N ARG A 28 -12.95 -7.24 7.18
CA ARG A 28 -12.24 -7.07 5.90
C ARG A 28 -11.88 -5.62 5.62
N TYR A 29 -12.74 -4.67 6.01
CA TYR A 29 -12.45 -3.24 5.94
C TYR A 29 -11.24 -2.86 6.80
N ILE A 30 -11.20 -3.28 8.07
CA ILE A 30 -10.06 -3.00 8.94
C ILE A 30 -8.78 -3.71 8.45
N MET A 31 -8.88 -4.93 7.94
CA MET A 31 -7.75 -5.62 7.31
C MET A 31 -7.20 -4.87 6.09
N ARG A 32 -8.08 -4.28 5.26
CA ARG A 32 -7.68 -3.41 4.15
C ARG A 32 -6.91 -2.20 4.65
N GLU A 33 -7.45 -1.47 5.62
CA GLU A 33 -6.77 -0.30 6.20
C GLU A 33 -5.45 -0.69 6.86
N GLY A 34 -5.40 -1.85 7.53
CA GLY A 34 -4.21 -2.37 8.21
C GLY A 34 -3.02 -2.65 7.28
N THR A 35 -3.23 -2.76 5.96
CA THR A 35 -2.12 -2.82 4.98
C THR A 35 -1.18 -1.61 5.07
N CYS A 36 -1.63 -0.49 5.63
CA CYS A 36 -0.82 0.70 5.86
C CYS A 36 0.39 0.44 6.78
N LEU A 37 0.28 -0.50 7.73
CA LEU A 37 1.39 -0.86 8.63
C LEU A 37 2.50 -1.57 7.87
N CYS A 38 2.15 -2.46 6.94
CA CYS A 38 3.12 -3.12 6.06
C CYS A 38 3.74 -2.11 5.09
N ALA A 39 2.94 -1.20 4.53
CA ALA A 39 3.46 -0.13 3.66
C ALA A 39 4.44 0.80 4.41
N LEU A 40 4.13 1.17 5.65
CA LEU A 40 5.03 1.94 6.51
C LEU A 40 6.33 1.17 6.80
N PHE A 41 6.23 -0.12 7.12
CA PHE A 41 7.40 -0.97 7.34
C PHE A 41 8.32 -0.98 6.12
N VAL A 42 7.79 -1.25 4.92
CA VAL A 42 8.57 -1.25 3.67
C VAL A 42 9.18 0.13 3.41
N ALA A 43 8.45 1.23 3.64
CA ALA A 43 8.98 2.58 3.47
C ALA A 43 10.15 2.86 4.42
N LEU A 44 10.05 2.46 5.68
CA LEU A 44 11.14 2.60 6.66
C LEU A 44 12.34 1.72 6.30
N GLU A 45 12.11 0.51 5.82
CA GLU A 45 13.16 -0.39 5.33
C GLU A 45 13.92 0.20 4.13
N MET A 46 13.20 0.81 3.17
CA MET A 46 13.82 1.50 2.04
C MET A 46 14.61 2.74 2.49
N LEU A 47 14.06 3.53 3.42
CA LEU A 47 14.76 4.69 3.97
C LEU A 47 16.05 4.29 4.69
N LEU A 48 16.04 3.19 5.43
CA LEU A 48 17.24 2.64 6.06
C LEU A 48 18.27 2.23 5.00
N GLY A 49 17.85 1.56 3.92
CA GLY A 49 18.73 1.17 2.83
C GLY A 49 19.38 2.39 2.15
N ILE A 50 18.60 3.42 1.85
CA ILE A 50 19.10 4.69 1.28
C ILE A 50 20.08 5.36 2.24
N PHE A 51 19.72 5.45 3.53
CA PHE A 51 20.57 6.05 4.55
C PHE A 51 21.93 5.34 4.66
N LEU A 52 21.93 4.00 4.71
CA LEU A 52 23.17 3.21 4.78
C LEU A 52 23.97 3.25 3.47
N PHE A 53 23.30 3.37 2.32
CA PHE A 53 23.97 3.62 1.05
C PHE A 53 24.71 4.96 1.05
N LEU A 54 24.07 6.03 1.56
CA LEU A 54 24.69 7.35 1.67
C LEU A 54 25.84 7.42 2.69
N MET A 55 25.94 6.45 3.59
CA MET A 55 27.07 6.31 4.51
C MET A 55 28.27 5.58 3.90
N CYS A 56 28.13 5.01 2.70
CA CYS A 56 29.24 4.40 1.98
C CYS A 56 30.23 5.48 1.52
N ASP A 57 31.49 5.10 1.34
CA ASP A 57 32.48 5.95 0.68
C ASP A 57 32.25 5.91 -0.83
N LEU A 58 31.46 6.89 -1.31
CA LEU A 58 31.06 7.03 -2.70
C LEU A 58 32.11 7.75 -3.56
N ASP A 59 33.09 8.40 -2.94
CA ASP A 59 34.15 9.15 -3.63
C ASP A 59 35.36 8.26 -3.98
N SER A 60 35.40 7.05 -3.41
CA SER A 60 36.47 6.08 -3.68
C SER A 60 36.50 5.67 -5.16
N GLU A 61 37.67 5.81 -5.80
CA GLU A 61 37.87 5.38 -7.20
C GLU A 61 37.68 3.86 -7.38
N ILE A 62 37.85 3.08 -6.31
CA ILE A 62 37.75 1.63 -6.33
C ILE A 62 36.68 1.19 -5.32
N ALA A 63 35.61 0.57 -5.81
CA ALA A 63 34.60 -0.05 -4.96
C ALA A 63 35.21 -1.26 -4.23
N THR A 64 35.30 -1.18 -2.90
CA THR A 64 35.77 -2.27 -2.04
C THR A 64 34.68 -2.66 -1.03
N SER A 65 34.84 -3.82 -0.39
CA SER A 65 33.96 -4.22 0.71
C SER A 65 33.96 -3.23 1.87
N GLN A 66 35.05 -2.49 2.07
CA GLN A 66 35.18 -1.49 3.12
C GLN A 66 34.44 -0.20 2.73
N SER A 67 34.57 0.26 1.48
CA SER A 67 33.88 1.47 1.03
C SER A 67 32.36 1.29 1.01
N ALA A 68 31.86 0.09 0.73
CA ALA A 68 30.44 -0.24 0.73
C ALA A 68 29.93 -0.89 2.03
N ALA A 69 30.75 -0.96 3.09
CA ALA A 69 30.48 -1.76 4.28
C ALA A 69 29.09 -1.50 4.93
N PRO A 70 28.61 -0.24 5.10
CA PRO A 70 27.30 0.01 5.69
C PRO A 70 26.15 -0.58 4.87
N TYR A 71 26.19 -0.44 3.55
CA TYR A 71 25.15 -1.00 2.67
C TYR A 71 25.26 -2.52 2.54
N LEU A 72 26.48 -3.08 2.55
CA LEU A 72 26.66 -4.54 2.57
C LEU A 72 26.07 -5.16 3.83
N TRP A 73 26.17 -4.51 4.99
CA TRP A 73 25.49 -4.95 6.20
C TRP A 73 23.96 -4.94 6.03
N TYR A 74 23.40 -3.89 5.44
CA TYR A 74 21.96 -3.81 5.14
C TYR A 74 21.49 -5.01 4.29
N VAL A 75 22.19 -5.30 3.20
CA VAL A 75 21.80 -6.39 2.30
C VAL A 75 22.04 -7.76 2.96
N GLN A 76 23.23 -8.00 3.51
CA GLN A 76 23.63 -9.35 3.94
C GLN A 76 23.09 -9.71 5.33
N SER A 77 23.10 -8.76 6.26
CA SER A 77 22.74 -9.03 7.66
C SER A 77 21.28 -8.68 7.96
N PHE A 78 20.81 -7.53 7.48
CA PHE A 78 19.44 -7.08 7.76
C PHE A 78 18.43 -7.75 6.82
N LEU A 79 18.55 -7.57 5.50
CA LEU A 79 17.65 -8.22 4.53
C LEU A 79 17.84 -9.74 4.45
N GLY A 80 19.08 -10.21 4.68
CA GLY A 80 19.39 -11.64 4.77
C GLY A 80 18.85 -12.33 6.04
N ASN A 81 18.30 -11.59 7.00
CA ASN A 81 17.68 -12.17 8.19
C ASN A 81 16.36 -12.89 7.81
N PRO A 82 16.18 -14.18 8.13
CA PRO A 82 14.96 -14.92 7.79
C PRO A 82 13.66 -14.27 8.30
N LEU A 83 13.68 -13.59 9.45
CA LEU A 83 12.51 -12.90 9.98
C LEU A 83 12.14 -11.69 9.12
N ILE A 84 13.13 -10.91 8.68
CA ILE A 84 12.91 -9.76 7.79
C ILE A 84 12.40 -10.25 6.43
N MET A 85 12.96 -11.34 5.91
CA MET A 85 12.47 -11.95 4.67
C MET A 85 11.00 -12.39 4.78
N LEU A 86 10.60 -13.01 5.90
CA LEU A 86 9.19 -13.36 6.16
C LEU A 86 8.29 -12.13 6.27
N LEU A 87 8.74 -11.06 6.93
CA LEU A 87 8.01 -9.79 7.01
C LEU A 87 7.85 -9.14 5.63
N ASN A 88 8.87 -9.22 4.77
CA ASN A 88 8.80 -8.72 3.41
C ASN A 88 7.87 -9.55 2.53
N LEU A 89 7.84 -10.88 2.68
CA LEU A 89 6.85 -11.72 2.01
C LEU A 89 5.42 -11.42 2.47
N ALA A 90 5.22 -11.20 3.77
CA ALA A 90 3.93 -10.78 4.31
C ALA A 90 3.53 -9.39 3.78
N SER A 91 4.48 -8.46 3.70
CA SER A 91 4.28 -7.11 3.17
C SER A 91 3.96 -7.13 1.67
N LEU A 92 4.61 -8.00 0.89
CA LEU A 92 4.27 -8.22 -0.51
C LEU A 92 2.81 -8.71 -0.65
N GLY A 93 2.41 -9.70 0.16
CA GLY A 93 1.02 -10.15 0.21
C GLY A 93 0.04 -9.03 0.57
N ALA A 94 0.39 -8.19 1.55
CA ALA A 94 -0.41 -7.04 1.97
C ALA A 94 -0.54 -5.97 0.87
N VAL A 95 0.53 -5.67 0.15
CA VAL A 95 0.52 -4.68 -0.95
C VAL A 95 -0.25 -5.22 -2.16
N LEU A 96 -0.16 -6.51 -2.47
CA LEU A 96 -1.00 -7.14 -3.51
C LEU A 96 -2.47 -7.09 -3.13
N PHE A 97 -2.81 -7.42 -1.88
CA PHE A 97 -4.18 -7.29 -1.37
C PHE A 97 -4.66 -5.82 -1.42
N HIS A 98 -3.80 -4.87 -1.06
CA HIS A 98 -4.07 -3.44 -1.18
C HIS A 98 -4.38 -3.06 -2.62
N ALA A 99 -3.55 -3.45 -3.60
CA ALA A 99 -3.78 -3.16 -5.01
C ALA A 99 -5.14 -3.68 -5.50
N VAL A 100 -5.50 -4.93 -5.15
CA VAL A 100 -6.79 -5.52 -5.53
C VAL A 100 -7.97 -4.70 -4.99
N THR A 101 -7.92 -4.33 -3.71
CA THR A 101 -9.01 -3.55 -3.09
C THR A 101 -9.04 -2.10 -3.58
N TRP A 102 -7.89 -1.48 -3.81
CA TRP A 102 -7.77 -0.12 -4.33
C TRP A 102 -8.32 -0.03 -5.75
N PHE A 103 -7.97 -0.97 -6.62
CA PHE A 103 -8.46 -1.01 -8.00
C PHE A 103 -9.96 -1.24 -8.07
N ALA A 104 -10.55 -2.00 -7.14
CA ALA A 104 -12.00 -2.17 -7.04
C ALA A 104 -12.74 -0.92 -6.51
N LEU A 105 -12.06 -0.02 -5.79
CA LEU A 105 -12.65 1.20 -5.24
C LEU A 105 -12.45 2.41 -6.14
N MET A 106 -11.35 2.46 -6.89
CA MET A 106 -10.98 3.59 -7.74
C MET A 106 -12.09 4.03 -8.72
N PRO A 107 -12.80 3.13 -9.43
CA PRO A 107 -13.88 3.51 -10.34
C PRO A 107 -15.03 4.26 -9.65
N LYS A 108 -15.21 4.05 -8.34
CA LYS A 108 -16.31 4.67 -7.57
C LYS A 108 -16.00 6.11 -7.15
N ALA A 109 -14.72 6.49 -7.16
CA ALA A 109 -14.27 7.84 -6.82
C ALA A 109 -14.24 8.78 -8.04
N VAL A 110 -14.20 8.24 -9.26
CA VAL A 110 -14.08 9.02 -10.50
C VAL A 110 -15.29 8.81 -11.38
N ARG A 111 -16.01 9.89 -11.71
CA ARG A 111 -17.18 9.84 -12.62
C ARG A 111 -16.77 10.32 -14.00
N VAL A 112 -16.56 9.38 -14.92
CA VAL A 112 -16.32 9.68 -16.34
C VAL A 112 -17.56 9.31 -17.13
N PHE A 113 -18.20 10.31 -17.75
CA PHE A 113 -19.38 10.12 -18.59
C PHE A 113 -18.97 9.66 -19.99
N MET A 114 -19.71 8.70 -20.56
CA MET A 114 -19.43 8.17 -21.90
C MET A 114 -19.67 9.20 -23.01
N ASN A 115 -20.63 10.10 -22.81
CA ASN A 115 -20.94 11.18 -23.76
C ASN A 115 -21.60 12.36 -23.02
N LYS A 116 -21.82 13.47 -23.73
CA LYS A 116 -22.41 14.70 -23.19
C LYS A 116 -23.94 14.68 -23.05
N ASN A 117 -24.60 13.67 -23.61
CA ASN A 117 -26.05 13.59 -23.76
C ASN A 117 -26.71 12.60 -22.79
N THR A 118 -25.95 11.69 -22.17
CA THR A 118 -26.44 10.72 -21.19
C THR A 118 -25.67 10.81 -19.87
N THR A 119 -26.27 10.30 -18.79
CA THR A 119 -25.63 10.19 -17.48
C THR A 119 -24.88 8.88 -17.28
N ASP A 120 -24.68 8.12 -18.37
CA ASP A 120 -24.03 6.81 -18.29
C ASP A 120 -22.54 6.98 -18.07
N LEU A 121 -22.04 6.30 -17.05
CA LEU A 121 -20.61 6.26 -16.73
C LEU A 121 -19.91 5.20 -17.57
N ILE A 122 -18.61 5.36 -17.75
CA ILE A 122 -17.78 4.27 -18.28
C ILE A 122 -17.92 3.03 -17.37
N PRO A 123 -17.89 1.81 -17.93
CA PRO A 123 -17.95 0.59 -17.12
C PRO A 123 -16.80 0.52 -16.11
N GLU A 124 -17.08 0.14 -14.86
CA GLU A 124 -16.05 -0.02 -13.82
C GLU A 124 -14.93 -0.99 -14.25
N SER A 125 -15.31 -2.03 -15.00
CA SER A 125 -14.38 -3.03 -15.54
C SER A 125 -13.31 -2.41 -16.44
N PHE A 126 -13.65 -1.38 -17.23
CA PHE A 126 -12.68 -0.71 -18.10
C PHE A 126 -11.56 -0.07 -17.28
N THR A 127 -11.93 0.67 -16.23
CA THR A 127 -10.98 1.30 -15.30
C THR A 127 -10.15 0.25 -14.56
N MET A 128 -10.80 -0.81 -14.03
CA MET A 128 -10.10 -1.87 -13.32
C MET A 128 -9.09 -2.61 -14.21
N ILE A 129 -9.50 -3.04 -15.42
CA ILE A 129 -8.62 -3.74 -16.37
C ILE A 129 -7.44 -2.86 -16.75
N THR A 130 -7.68 -1.57 -16.97
CA THR A 130 -6.62 -0.60 -17.29
C THR A 130 -5.61 -0.50 -16.15
N LEU A 131 -6.06 -0.39 -14.90
CA LEU A 131 -5.17 -0.35 -13.73
C LEU A 131 -4.33 -1.62 -13.59
N TYR A 132 -4.93 -2.80 -13.77
CA TYR A 132 -4.18 -4.06 -13.75
C TYR A 132 -3.18 -4.18 -14.89
N ALA A 133 -3.55 -3.76 -16.11
CA ALA A 133 -2.66 -3.76 -17.27
C ALA A 133 -1.46 -2.83 -17.06
N ILE A 134 -1.69 -1.63 -16.51
CA ILE A 134 -0.63 -0.69 -16.15
C ILE A 134 0.27 -1.27 -15.07
N MET A 135 -0.31 -1.86 -14.01
CA MET A 135 0.47 -2.51 -12.94
C MET A 135 1.38 -3.61 -13.51
N ALA A 136 0.84 -4.53 -14.31
CA ALA A 136 1.61 -5.61 -14.91
C ALA A 136 2.70 -5.08 -15.85
N GLY A 137 2.38 -4.11 -16.71
CA GLY A 137 3.35 -3.47 -17.60
C GLY A 137 4.47 -2.77 -16.83
N ALA A 138 4.13 -2.00 -15.79
CA ALA A 138 5.11 -1.34 -14.92
C ALA A 138 6.02 -2.36 -14.21
N THR A 139 5.46 -3.45 -13.68
CA THR A 139 6.26 -4.53 -13.06
C THR A 139 7.27 -5.12 -14.05
N VAL A 140 6.85 -5.42 -15.28
CA VAL A 140 7.75 -5.96 -16.33
C VAL A 140 8.85 -4.96 -16.65
N VAL A 141 8.51 -3.68 -16.87
CA VAL A 141 9.49 -2.62 -17.17
C VAL A 141 10.50 -2.46 -16.04
N ILE A 142 10.05 -2.44 -14.78
CA ILE A 142 10.91 -2.31 -13.59
C ILE A 142 11.86 -3.52 -13.50
N LEU A 143 11.37 -4.74 -13.71
CA LEU A 143 12.21 -5.93 -13.66
C LEU A 143 13.25 -5.94 -14.78
N ILE A 144 12.86 -5.55 -16.01
CA ILE A 144 13.83 -5.42 -17.12
C ILE A 144 14.88 -4.37 -16.74
N ALA A 145 14.48 -3.18 -16.30
CA ALA A 145 15.42 -2.12 -15.93
C ALA A 145 16.37 -2.55 -14.80
N ALA A 146 15.88 -3.30 -13.81
CA ALA A 146 16.68 -3.76 -12.68
C ALA A 146 17.67 -4.87 -13.04
N PHE A 147 17.35 -5.73 -14.01
CA PHE A 147 18.11 -6.97 -14.28
C PHE A 147 18.73 -7.06 -15.68
N ALA A 148 18.44 -6.15 -16.61
CA ALA A 148 18.94 -6.22 -18.00
C ALA A 148 20.46 -6.09 -18.13
N THR A 149 21.13 -5.53 -17.12
CA THR A 149 22.58 -5.32 -17.09
C THR A 149 23.29 -6.21 -16.08
N MET A 150 22.57 -7.13 -15.42
CA MET A 150 23.17 -8.15 -14.55
C MET A 150 23.80 -9.28 -15.35
#